data_AF-A0A2T8HS91-F1
#
_entry.id   AF-A0A2T8HS91-F1
#
_cell.length_a   1.000
_cell.length_b   1.000
_cell.length_c   1.000
_cell.angle_alpha   90.00
_cell.angle_beta   90.00
_cell.angle_gamma   90.00
#
_symmetry.space_group_name_H-M   'P 1'
#
loop_
_entity.id
_entity.type
_entity.pdbx_description
1 polymer ?
#
loop_
_entity_poly.entity_id
_entity_poly.type
_entity_poly.pdbx_seq_one_letter_code
_entity_poly.pdbx_strand_id
1 'polypeptide(L)'
;MRVSAAFYPLLATTEVVLRNAVSDKIRAKHGKTWWENDAFHSVVGGKAKGMVLRARNKRAQEKGQVSHGCMVAELTFGFWANMLLAKYERHYWTPLVDAFPDIPASVTYLDLSAKCDRVTSLRNRIFHHEPMFKRNITKDYSDTLALVSWLSPDAALWIKPRLQIMAILRQRPRHHS
;
A
#
# COMPACT_ATOMS: atom_id res chain seq x y z
N MET A 1 -0.17 -22.36 -7.02
CA MET A 1 0.56 -21.35 -7.84
C MET A 1 -0.36 -20.45 -8.66
N ARG A 2 -1.32 -20.96 -9.46
CA ARG A 2 -2.20 -20.11 -10.32
C ARG A 2 -2.97 -19.00 -9.57
N VAL A 3 -3.53 -19.28 -8.40
CA VAL A 3 -4.24 -18.27 -7.59
C VAL A 3 -3.29 -17.16 -7.12
N SER A 4 -2.12 -17.49 -6.57
CA SER A 4 -1.13 -16.51 -6.14
C SER A 4 -0.69 -15.60 -7.30
N ALA A 5 -0.47 -16.18 -8.47
CA ALA A 5 -0.08 -15.42 -9.67
C ALA A 5 -1.16 -14.42 -10.11
N ALA A 6 -2.45 -14.77 -9.97
CA ALA A 6 -3.56 -13.91 -10.34
C ALA A 6 -3.67 -12.63 -9.49
N PHE A 7 -3.06 -12.60 -8.30
CA PHE A 7 -3.03 -11.42 -7.44
C PHE A 7 -1.96 -10.39 -7.82
N TYR A 8 -0.94 -10.76 -8.59
CA TYR A 8 0.17 -9.83 -8.89
C TYR A 8 -0.30 -8.49 -9.48
N PRO A 9 -1.20 -8.44 -10.49
CA PRO A 9 -1.66 -7.16 -11.03
C PRO A 9 -2.38 -6.30 -9.98
N LEU A 10 -3.19 -6.92 -9.13
CA LEU A 10 -3.92 -6.22 -8.08
C LEU A 10 -2.98 -5.69 -6.98
N LEU A 11 -2.01 -6.50 -6.54
CA LEU A 11 -1.03 -6.11 -5.54
C LEU A 11 -0.08 -5.03 -6.06
N ALA A 12 0.36 -5.13 -7.32
CA ALA A 12 1.18 -4.10 -7.95
C ALA A 12 0.43 -2.76 -8.05
N THR A 13 -0.84 -2.80 -8.47
CA THR A 13 -1.70 -1.60 -8.48
C THR A 13 -1.85 -1.02 -7.08
N THR A 14 -2.11 -1.87 -6.08
CA THR A 14 -2.24 -1.47 -4.67
C THR A 14 -0.98 -0.77 -4.16
N GLU A 15 0.20 -1.31 -4.49
CA GLU A 15 1.48 -0.75 -4.10
C GLU A 15 1.70 0.63 -4.70
N VAL A 16 1.38 0.85 -5.98
CA VAL A 16 1.51 2.15 -6.63
C VAL A 16 0.55 3.18 -6.03
N VAL A 17 -0.73 2.85 -5.89
CA VAL A 17 -1.73 3.82 -5.37
C VAL A 17 -1.46 4.17 -3.91
N LEU A 18 -1.05 3.20 -3.09
CA LEU A 18 -0.69 3.43 -1.69
C LEU A 18 0.52 4.35 -1.56
N ARG A 19 1.58 4.04 -2.32
CA ARG A 19 2.81 4.85 -2.37
C ARG A 19 2.51 6.30 -2.72
N ASN A 20 1.74 6.51 -3.79
CA ASN A 20 1.40 7.85 -4.27
C ASN A 20 0.56 8.59 -3.23
N ALA A 21 -0.57 8.01 -2.79
CA ALA A 21 -1.48 8.65 -1.84
C ALA A 21 -0.77 9.07 -0.54
N VAL A 22 0.05 8.17 0.04
CA VAL A 22 0.79 8.48 1.26
C VAL A 22 1.86 9.54 1.00
N SER A 23 2.63 9.39 -0.08
CA SER A 23 3.73 10.30 -0.39
C SER A 23 3.27 11.71 -0.73
N ASP A 24 2.11 11.87 -1.38
CA ASP A 24 1.54 13.16 -1.70
C ASP A 24 1.13 13.92 -0.43
N LYS A 25 0.55 13.23 0.56
CA LYS A 25 0.23 13.84 1.86
C LYS A 25 1.47 14.22 2.65
N ILE A 26 2.50 13.38 2.65
CA ILE A 26 3.80 13.71 3.27
C ILE A 26 4.43 14.93 2.57
N ARG A 27 4.45 14.95 1.22
CA ARG A 27 5.00 16.05 0.43
C ARG A 27 4.24 17.35 0.64
N ALA A 28 2.91 17.29 0.72
CA ALA A 28 2.07 18.47 0.96
C ALA A 28 2.38 19.10 2.33
N LYS A 29 2.62 18.28 3.36
CA LYS A 29 2.90 18.76 4.72
C LYS A 29 4.34 19.19 4.94
N HIS A 30 5.31 18.47 4.38
CA HIS A 30 6.74 18.61 4.69
C HIS A 30 7.59 19.19 3.55
N GLY A 31 6.97 19.48 2.41
CA GLY A 31 7.59 20.10 1.25
C GLY A 31 8.14 19.10 0.23
N LYS A 32 8.72 19.65 -0.86
CA LYS A 32 9.20 18.89 -2.02
C LYS A 32 10.32 17.90 -1.67
N THR A 33 11.14 18.25 -0.69
CA THR A 33 12.29 17.46 -0.19
C THR A 33 12.02 16.89 1.20
N TRP A 34 10.80 16.39 1.43
CA TRP A 34 10.35 15.84 2.73
C TRP A 34 11.30 14.83 3.37
N TRP A 35 12.13 14.14 2.58
CA TRP A 35 13.14 13.19 3.09
C TRP A 35 14.30 13.85 3.84
N GLU A 36 14.49 15.15 3.70
CA GLU A 36 15.45 16.00 4.40
C GLU A 36 14.77 16.86 5.49
N ASN A 37 13.47 16.74 5.69
CA ASN A 37 12.72 17.57 6.63
C ASN A 37 12.79 17.01 8.07
N ASP A 38 13.26 17.83 9.01
CA ASP A 38 13.42 17.43 10.43
C ASP A 38 12.09 17.17 11.14
N ALA A 39 11.02 17.91 10.81
CA ALA A 39 9.69 17.67 11.37
C ALA A 39 9.14 16.32 10.91
N PHE A 40 9.35 15.95 9.64
CA PHE A 40 9.04 14.62 9.15
C PHE A 40 9.83 13.54 9.90
N HIS A 41 11.15 13.72 10.06
CA HIS A 41 12.01 12.79 10.78
C HIS A 41 11.60 12.58 12.23
N SER A 42 11.21 13.66 12.90
CA SER A 42 10.69 13.63 14.28
C SER A 42 9.43 12.78 14.38
N VAL A 43 8.48 12.97 13.45
CA VAL A 43 7.23 12.19 13.41
C VAL A 43 7.48 10.71 13.15
N VAL A 44 8.36 10.36 12.19
CA VAL A 44 8.55 8.95 11.80
C VAL A 44 9.46 8.16 12.73
N GLY A 45 10.33 8.84 13.48
CA GLY A 45 11.27 8.25 14.42
C GLY A 45 12.48 7.58 13.76
N GLY A 46 13.47 7.20 14.58
CA GLY A 46 14.82 6.81 14.13
C GLY A 46 14.85 5.67 13.10
N LYS A 47 14.05 4.62 13.28
CA LYS A 47 14.01 3.47 12.35
C LYS A 47 13.54 3.89 10.96
N ALA A 48 12.46 4.66 10.87
CA ALA A 48 11.92 5.12 9.59
C ALA A 48 12.79 6.21 8.96
N LYS A 49 13.33 7.14 9.76
CA LYS A 49 14.36 8.09 9.32
C LYS A 49 15.54 7.38 8.67
N GLY A 50 16.07 6.34 9.30
CA GLY A 50 17.18 5.55 8.75
C GLY A 50 16.85 4.88 7.42
N MET A 51 15.62 4.41 7.21
CA MET A 51 15.18 3.89 5.90
C MET A 51 15.16 4.98 4.83
N VAL A 52 14.62 6.15 5.17
CA VAL A 52 14.51 7.31 4.25
C VAL A 52 15.89 7.83 3.86
N LEU A 53 16.80 8.03 4.82
CA LEU A 53 18.14 8.53 4.53
C LEU A 53 18.98 7.54 3.72
N ARG A 54 18.83 6.23 3.96
CA ARG A 54 19.48 5.20 3.13
C ARG A 54 18.97 5.23 1.68
N ALA A 55 17.65 5.31 1.49
CA ALA A 55 17.05 5.45 0.16
C ALA A 55 17.56 6.71 -0.57
N ARG A 56 17.60 7.84 0.14
CA ARG A 56 18.13 9.11 -0.38
C ARG A 56 19.59 8.98 -0.80
N ASN A 57 20.45 8.45 0.07
CA ASN A 57 21.89 8.33 -0.21
C ASN A 57 22.18 7.40 -1.39
N LYS A 58 21.47 6.27 -1.47
CA LYS A 58 21.56 5.38 -2.63
C LYS A 58 21.19 6.10 -3.93
N ARG A 59 20.07 6.85 -3.95
CA ARG A 59 19.66 7.60 -5.14
C ARG A 59 20.60 8.75 -5.50
N ALA A 60 21.17 9.43 -4.50
CA ALA A 60 22.18 10.45 -4.73
C ALA A 60 23.44 9.87 -5.40
N GLN A 61 23.88 8.69 -4.98
CA GLN A 61 25.03 8.00 -5.58
C GLN A 61 24.75 7.50 -7.01
N GLU A 62 23.55 6.98 -7.27
CA GLU A 62 23.22 6.42 -8.59
C GLU A 62 22.91 7.48 -9.66
N LYS A 63 22.27 8.59 -9.29
CA LYS A 63 21.66 9.53 -10.26
C LYS A 63 22.07 10.99 -10.08
N GLY A 64 22.85 11.34 -9.05
CA GLY A 64 23.27 12.71 -8.74
C GLY A 64 22.17 13.64 -8.24
N GLN A 65 20.90 13.41 -8.59
CA GLN A 65 19.74 14.17 -8.12
C GLN A 65 18.67 13.26 -7.54
N VAL A 66 18.15 13.64 -6.36
CA VAL A 66 17.07 12.93 -5.68
C VAL A 66 15.75 13.64 -5.93
N SER A 67 14.84 12.96 -6.63
CA SER A 67 13.48 13.45 -6.87
C SER A 67 12.46 12.73 -5.99
N HIS A 68 11.29 13.35 -5.82
CA HIS A 68 10.17 12.75 -5.09
C HIS A 68 9.81 11.37 -5.65
N GLY A 69 9.66 11.24 -6.97
CA GLY A 69 9.36 9.95 -7.60
C GLY A 69 10.43 8.89 -7.34
N CYS A 70 11.72 9.27 -7.31
CA CYS A 70 12.79 8.33 -6.97
C CYS A 70 12.70 7.85 -5.53
N MET A 71 12.35 8.73 -4.58
CA MET A 71 12.14 8.33 -3.18
C MET A 71 10.93 7.42 -3.01
N VAL A 72 9.83 7.73 -3.70
CA VAL A 72 8.60 6.91 -3.70
C VAL A 72 8.85 5.51 -4.26
N ALA A 73 9.64 5.40 -5.33
CA ALA A 73 10.03 4.14 -5.93
C ALA A 73 11.00 3.33 -5.04
N GLU A 74 11.96 3.99 -4.41
CA GLU A 74 13.02 3.34 -3.62
C GLU A 74 12.53 2.75 -2.30
N LEU A 75 11.58 3.41 -1.65
CA LEU A 75 11.03 2.93 -0.39
C LEU A 75 10.10 1.74 -0.61
N THR A 76 10.19 0.74 0.26
CA THR A 76 9.48 -0.53 0.11
C THR A 76 7.99 -0.40 0.39
N PHE A 77 7.17 -1.31 -0.13
CA PHE A 77 5.75 -1.42 0.23
C PHE A 77 5.51 -1.37 1.74
N GLY A 78 6.33 -2.12 2.51
CA GLY A 78 6.20 -2.16 3.98
C GLY A 78 6.46 -0.80 4.64
N PHE A 79 7.32 0.05 4.08
CA PHE A 79 7.48 1.42 4.57
C PHE A 79 6.17 2.21 4.41
N TRP A 80 5.58 2.17 3.21
CA TRP A 80 4.36 2.92 2.90
C TRP A 80 3.14 2.39 3.65
N ALA A 81 3.00 1.07 3.77
CA ALA A 81 1.96 0.45 4.59
C ALA A 81 2.08 0.85 6.07
N ASN A 82 3.30 0.90 6.61
CA ASN A 82 3.52 1.33 7.99
C ASN A 82 3.13 2.79 8.24
N MET A 83 3.12 3.66 7.23
CA MET A 83 2.66 5.03 7.39
C MET A 83 1.16 5.13 7.68
N LEU A 84 0.39 4.06 7.48
CA LEU A 84 -1.02 3.94 7.85
C LEU A 84 -1.25 3.30 9.24
N LEU A 85 -0.21 3.17 10.08
CA LEU A 85 -0.38 2.72 11.46
C LEU A 85 -0.99 3.82 12.35
N ALA A 86 -1.76 3.44 13.37
CA ALA A 86 -2.46 4.35 14.30
C ALA A 86 -1.62 5.51 14.85
N LYS A 87 -0.32 5.29 15.10
CA LYS A 87 0.61 6.34 15.55
C LYS A 87 0.75 7.53 14.59
N TYR A 88 0.38 7.38 13.32
CA TYR A 88 0.46 8.42 12.30
C TYR A 88 -0.88 9.08 12.00
N GLU A 89 -1.98 8.57 12.56
CA GLU A 89 -3.35 9.06 12.35
C GLU A 89 -3.50 10.55 12.59
N ARG A 90 -3.14 11.01 13.80
CA ARG A 90 -3.23 12.42 14.18
C ARG A 90 -2.29 13.32 13.39
N HIS A 91 -1.23 12.76 12.80
CA HIS A 91 -0.24 13.54 12.06
C HIS A 91 -0.61 13.73 10.58
N TYR A 92 -1.29 12.77 9.96
CA TYR A 92 -1.49 12.78 8.50
C TYR A 92 -2.92 12.47 8.05
N TRP A 93 -3.71 11.76 8.87
CA TRP A 93 -4.92 11.09 8.42
C TRP A 93 -6.19 11.60 9.10
N THR A 94 -6.10 12.65 9.92
CA THR A 94 -7.26 13.28 10.59
C THR A 94 -7.59 14.64 9.96
N PRO A 95 -8.84 14.86 9.49
CA PRO A 95 -9.92 13.87 9.33
C PRO A 95 -9.67 12.95 8.13
N LEU A 96 -10.17 11.71 8.20
CA LEU A 96 -9.86 10.66 7.21
C LEU A 96 -10.38 10.99 5.81
N VAL A 97 -11.54 11.63 5.74
CA VAL A 97 -12.18 12.04 4.48
C VAL A 97 -11.36 13.09 3.72
N ASP A 98 -10.60 13.96 4.41
CA ASP A 98 -9.71 14.91 3.74
C ASP A 98 -8.44 14.21 3.24
N ALA A 99 -8.01 13.18 3.95
CA ALA A 99 -6.86 12.37 3.55
C ALA A 99 -7.16 11.48 2.34
N PHE A 100 -8.35 10.89 2.30
CA PHE A 100 -8.81 9.97 1.27
C PHE A 100 -10.26 10.32 0.87
N PRO A 101 -10.46 11.23 -0.09
CA PRO A 101 -11.79 11.74 -0.45
C PRO A 101 -12.81 10.67 -0.87
N ASP A 102 -12.31 9.57 -1.44
CA ASP A 102 -13.14 8.47 -1.94
C ASP A 102 -13.40 7.37 -0.89
N ILE A 103 -12.90 7.54 0.34
CA ILE A 103 -13.19 6.61 1.42
C ILE A 103 -14.64 6.80 1.88
N PRO A 104 -15.45 5.72 2.03
CA PRO A 104 -16.80 5.87 2.53
C PRO A 104 -16.81 6.50 3.92
N ALA A 105 -17.73 7.43 4.19
CA ALA A 105 -17.80 8.15 5.47
C ALA A 105 -17.99 7.24 6.70
N SER A 106 -18.52 6.03 6.50
CA SER A 106 -18.67 5.02 7.55
C SER A 106 -17.37 4.29 7.91
N VAL A 107 -16.32 4.43 7.11
CA VAL A 107 -15.04 3.75 7.30
C VAL A 107 -14.19 4.57 8.27
N THR A 108 -13.78 3.92 9.35
CA THR A 108 -12.89 4.52 10.34
C THR A 108 -11.42 4.35 9.95
N TYR A 109 -10.54 5.08 10.63
CA TYR A 109 -9.10 4.86 10.49
C TYR A 109 -8.70 3.43 10.85
N LEU A 110 -9.34 2.85 11.88
CA LEU A 110 -9.10 1.47 12.30
C LEU A 110 -9.44 0.48 11.18
N ASP A 111 -10.53 0.72 10.46
CA ASP A 111 -10.91 -0.10 9.30
C ASP A 111 -9.88 -0.03 8.17
N LEU A 112 -9.37 1.17 7.88
CA LEU A 112 -8.29 1.38 6.91
C LEU A 112 -7.02 0.65 7.32
N SER A 113 -6.56 0.84 8.55
CA SER A 113 -5.35 0.18 9.09
C SER A 113 -5.51 -1.34 9.04
N ALA A 114 -6.61 -1.88 9.55
CA ALA A 114 -6.87 -3.32 9.58
C ALA A 114 -6.94 -3.91 8.16
N LYS A 115 -7.47 -3.17 7.18
CA LYS A 115 -7.49 -3.60 5.78
C LYS A 115 -6.10 -3.57 5.17
N CYS A 116 -5.32 -2.52 5.42
CA CYS A 116 -3.92 -2.43 4.99
C CYS A 116 -3.08 -3.59 5.54
N ASP A 117 -3.28 -3.97 6.81
CA ASP A 117 -2.58 -5.09 7.43
C ASP A 117 -2.93 -6.43 6.76
N ARG A 118 -4.22 -6.66 6.45
CA ARG A 118 -4.66 -7.87 5.74
C ARG A 118 -4.04 -7.97 4.34
N VAL A 119 -3.98 -6.85 3.61
CA VAL A 119 -3.36 -6.79 2.27
C VAL A 119 -1.85 -6.97 2.36
N THR A 120 -1.20 -6.39 3.37
CA THR A 120 0.24 -6.57 3.64
C THR A 120 0.56 -8.03 3.94
N SER A 121 -0.25 -8.68 4.78
CA SER A 121 -0.15 -10.11 5.06
C SER A 121 -0.30 -10.92 3.76
N LEU A 122 -1.35 -10.69 2.98
CA LEU A 122 -1.56 -11.36 1.69
C LEU A 122 -0.36 -11.21 0.76
N ARG A 123 0.14 -9.98 0.59
CA ARG A 123 1.29 -9.65 -0.24
C ARG A 123 2.50 -10.45 0.21
N ASN A 124 2.88 -10.36 1.48
CA ASN A 124 4.06 -11.05 1.99
C ASN A 124 3.99 -12.56 1.75
N ARG A 125 2.84 -13.19 2.01
CA ARG A 125 2.66 -14.63 1.76
C ARG A 125 2.85 -15.00 0.29
N ILE A 126 2.28 -14.22 -0.64
CA ILE A 126 2.46 -14.46 -2.09
C ILE A 126 3.92 -14.31 -2.50
N PHE A 127 4.63 -13.28 -2.02
CA PHE A 127 6.03 -13.03 -2.34
C PHE A 127 6.99 -14.03 -1.69
N HIS A 128 6.63 -14.60 -0.53
CA HIS A 128 7.38 -15.68 0.12
C HIS A 128 6.96 -17.07 -0.38
N HIS A 129 6.15 -17.15 -1.45
CA HIS A 129 5.64 -18.41 -2.00
C HIS A 129 4.93 -19.30 -0.97
N GLU A 130 4.31 -18.71 0.04
CA GLU A 130 3.60 -19.44 1.08
C GLU A 130 2.28 -20.04 0.59
N PRO A 131 1.78 -21.11 1.24
CA PRO A 131 0.55 -21.76 0.82
C PRO A 131 -0.72 -20.92 1.07
N MET A 132 -1.54 -20.72 0.03
CA MET A 132 -2.77 -19.92 0.08
C MET A 132 -4.04 -20.70 0.46
N PHE A 133 -3.95 -22.00 0.76
CA PHE A 133 -5.13 -22.87 0.87
C PHE A 133 -6.01 -22.62 2.11
N LYS A 134 -5.48 -22.08 3.20
CA LYS A 134 -6.26 -21.70 4.40
C LYS A 134 -6.83 -20.28 4.35
N ARG A 135 -6.58 -19.52 3.28
CA ARG A 135 -7.05 -18.13 3.17
C ARG A 135 -8.41 -18.07 2.50
N ASN A 136 -9.21 -17.10 2.94
CA ASN A 136 -10.42 -16.73 2.22
C ASN A 136 -10.04 -15.83 1.03
N ILE A 137 -9.81 -16.46 -0.13
CA ILE A 137 -9.38 -15.79 -1.37
C ILE A 137 -10.38 -14.74 -1.84
N THR A 138 -11.68 -15.01 -1.70
CA THR A 138 -12.73 -14.04 -2.04
C THR A 138 -12.63 -12.80 -1.17
N LYS A 139 -12.42 -12.98 0.15
CA LYS A 139 -12.21 -11.88 1.08
C LYS A 139 -10.94 -11.11 0.76
N ASP A 140 -9.83 -11.81 0.50
CA ASP A 140 -8.56 -11.20 0.11
C ASP A 140 -8.69 -10.32 -1.14
N TYR A 141 -9.38 -10.83 -2.16
CA TYR A 141 -9.69 -10.08 -3.37
C TYR A 141 -10.52 -8.84 -3.06
N SER A 142 -11.64 -9.01 -2.33
CA SER A 142 -12.54 -7.90 -2.00
C SER A 142 -11.88 -6.83 -1.11
N ASP A 143 -11.09 -7.23 -0.12
CA ASP A 143 -10.35 -6.32 0.76
C ASP A 143 -9.30 -5.54 -0.03
N THR A 144 -8.55 -6.21 -0.91
CA THR A 144 -7.52 -5.54 -1.71
C THR A 144 -8.14 -4.58 -2.72
N LEU A 145 -9.20 -4.99 -3.42
CA LEU A 145 -9.88 -4.11 -4.38
C LEU A 145 -10.57 -2.93 -3.71
N ALA A 146 -11.17 -3.13 -2.52
CA ALA A 146 -11.73 -2.05 -1.73
C ALA A 146 -10.65 -1.04 -1.30
N LEU A 147 -9.47 -1.52 -0.87
CA LEU A 147 -8.35 -0.64 -0.53
C LEU A 147 -7.91 0.20 -1.74
N VAL A 148 -7.77 -0.42 -2.91
CA VAL A 148 -7.47 0.34 -4.14
C VAL A 148 -8.55 1.38 -4.42
N SER A 149 -9.83 1.03 -4.25
CA SER A 149 -10.95 1.95 -4.49
C SER A 149 -10.94 3.15 -3.54
N TRP A 150 -10.55 2.95 -2.28
CA TRP A 150 -10.42 4.03 -1.29
C TRP A 150 -9.25 4.97 -1.57
N LEU A 151 -8.18 4.45 -2.19
CA LEU A 151 -6.96 5.21 -2.48
C LEU A 151 -6.98 5.86 -3.88
N SER A 152 -7.65 5.23 -4.84
CA SER A 152 -7.79 5.69 -6.22
C SER A 152 -8.92 4.92 -6.93
N PRO A 153 -10.13 5.49 -7.04
CA PRO A 153 -11.24 4.90 -7.78
C PRO A 153 -10.90 4.63 -9.24
N ASP A 154 -10.16 5.54 -9.88
CA ASP A 154 -9.73 5.40 -11.28
C ASP A 154 -8.87 4.15 -11.49
N ALA A 155 -7.90 3.92 -10.59
CA ALA A 155 -7.07 2.72 -10.63
C ALA A 155 -7.91 1.45 -10.41
N ALA A 156 -8.90 1.51 -9.50
CA ALA A 156 -9.81 0.39 -9.26
C ALA A 156 -10.67 0.07 -10.49
N LEU A 157 -11.25 1.09 -11.14
CA LEU A 157 -12.03 0.95 -12.37
C LEU A 157 -11.17 0.38 -13.50
N TRP A 158 -9.92 0.82 -13.62
CA TRP A 158 -9.00 0.33 -14.62
C TRP A 158 -8.57 -1.12 -14.38
N ILE A 159 -8.21 -1.49 -13.14
CA ILE A 159 -7.67 -2.83 -12.87
C ILE A 159 -8.77 -3.90 -12.82
N LYS A 160 -9.95 -3.60 -12.27
CA LYS A 160 -11.03 -4.57 -12.01
C LYS A 160 -11.38 -5.48 -13.21
N PRO A 161 -11.64 -4.98 -14.44
CA PRO A 161 -11.98 -5.84 -15.57
C PRO A 161 -10.82 -6.73 -16.06
N ARG A 162 -9.58 -6.42 -15.67
CA ARG A 162 -8.37 -7.17 -16.05
C ARG A 162 -8.06 -8.33 -15.08
N LEU A 163 -8.75 -8.40 -13.94
CA LEU A 163 -8.48 -9.40 -12.90
C LEU A 163 -9.20 -10.72 -13.17
N GLN A 164 -8.45 -11.81 -13.12
CA GLN A 164 -8.96 -13.17 -13.37
C GLN A 164 -9.11 -14.00 -12.08
N ILE A 165 -8.91 -13.40 -10.90
CA ILE A 165 -8.84 -14.09 -9.61
C ILE A 165 -10.12 -14.90 -9.34
N MET A 166 -11.29 -14.29 -9.52
CA MET A 166 -12.59 -14.95 -9.28
C MET A 166 -12.93 -16.01 -10.34
N ALA A 167 -12.48 -15.83 -11.58
CA ALA A 167 -12.63 -16.84 -12.63
C ALA A 167 -11.78 -18.09 -12.31
N ILE A 168 -10.52 -17.87 -11.92
CA ILE A 168 -9.59 -18.95 -11.52
C ILE A 168 -10.10 -19.69 -10.28
N LEU A 169 -10.68 -18.98 -9.31
CA LEU A 169 -11.21 -19.61 -8.10
C LEU A 169 -12.37 -20.56 -8.40
N ARG A 170 -13.25 -20.21 -9.36
CA ARG A 170 -14.38 -21.05 -9.79
C ARG A 170 -13.96 -22.34 -10.50
N GLN A 171 -12.78 -22.35 -11.12
CA GLN A 171 -12.23 -23.51 -11.82
C GLN A 171 -11.51 -24.49 -10.89
N ARG A 172 -11.41 -24.19 -9.59
CA ARG A 172 -10.73 -25.06 -8.64
C ARG A 172 -11.61 -26.29 -8.34
N PRO A 173 -11.09 -27.52 -8.48
CA PRO A 173 -11.83 -28.72 -8.12
C PRO A 173 -12.29 -28.61 -6.66
N ARG A 174 -13.58 -28.82 -6.40
CA ARG A 174 -14.07 -29.04 -5.04
C ARG A 174 -13.51 -30.40 -4.61
N HIS A 175 -12.48 -30.40 -3.78
CA HIS A 175 -12.11 -31.61 -3.05
C HIS A 175 -13.32 -31.97 -2.18
N HIS A 176 -14.08 -32.96 -2.62
CA HIS A 176 -15.01 -33.66 -1.77
C HIS A 176 -14.14 -34.48 -0.81
N SER A 177 -14.37 -34.28 0.48
CA SER A 177 -13.76 -35.05 1.57
C SER A 177 -14.13 -36.52 1.47
#